data_AF-A0A4D7ARL7-F1
#
_entry.id   AF-A0A4D7ARL7-F1
#
_cell.length_a   1.000
_cell.length_b   1.000
_cell.length_c   1.000
_cell.angle_alpha   90.00
_cell.angle_beta   90.00
_cell.angle_gamma   90.00
#
_symmetry.space_group_name_H-M   'P 1'
#
loop_
_entity.id
_entity.type
_entity.pdbx_description
1 polymer ?
#
loop_
_entity_poly.entity_id
_entity_poly.type
_entity_poly.pdbx_seq_one_letter_code
_entity_poly.pdbx_strand_id
1 'polypeptide(L)'
;MKAKRALCMLAAILLVVAMMLMFLTGCNRQVIDTTFSYDNAILALPDGSVISGKIESWKDYDDGDQIQVKIDGTTYLVHSVNIVLIKE
;
A
#
# COMPACT_ATOMS: atom_id res chain seq x y z
N MET A 1 0.40 -46.63 -1.96
CA MET A 1 1.49 -45.68 -2.30
C MET A 1 1.05 -44.54 -3.24
N LYS A 2 0.22 -44.80 -4.27
CA LYS A 2 -0.26 -43.77 -5.21
C LYS A 2 -1.14 -42.69 -4.56
N ALA A 3 -2.07 -43.08 -3.68
CA ALA A 3 -2.98 -42.14 -2.99
C ALA A 3 -2.28 -41.13 -2.06
N LYS A 4 -1.26 -41.57 -1.31
CA LYS A 4 -0.46 -40.68 -0.44
C LYS A 4 0.32 -39.65 -1.26
N ARG A 5 0.86 -40.05 -2.42
CA ARG A 5 1.55 -39.14 -3.35
C ARG A 5 0.58 -38.12 -3.98
N ALA A 6 -0.63 -38.56 -4.35
CA ALA A 6 -1.67 -37.67 -4.86
C ALA A 6 -2.12 -36.63 -3.81
N LEU A 7 -2.25 -37.05 -2.55
CA LEU A 7 -2.60 -36.15 -1.44
C LEU A 7 -1.52 -35.09 -1.17
N CYS A 8 -0.24 -35.50 -1.18
CA CYS A 8 0.88 -34.55 -1.06
C CYS A 8 0.92 -33.55 -2.22
N MET A 9 0.64 -33.99 -3.45
CA MET A 9 0.58 -33.11 -4.62
C MET A 9 -0.55 -32.09 -4.51
N LEU A 10 -1.73 -32.51 -4.05
CA LEU A 10 -2.87 -31.61 -3.82
C LEU A 10 -2.56 -30.57 -2.73
N ALA A 11 -1.92 -30.97 -1.64
CA ALA A 11 -1.52 -30.04 -0.58
C ALA A 11 -0.49 -29.00 -1.09
N ALA A 12 0.47 -29.43 -1.90
CA ALA A 12 1.45 -28.52 -2.52
C ALA A 12 0.77 -27.52 -3.47
N ILE A 13 -0.19 -27.97 -4.29
CA ILE A 13 -0.96 -27.09 -5.18
C ILE A 13 -1.75 -26.06 -4.38
N LEU A 14 -2.42 -26.47 -3.30
CA LEU A 14 -3.17 -25.56 -2.43
C LEU A 14 -2.28 -24.51 -1.76
N LEU A 15 -1.07 -24.88 -1.32
CA LEU A 15 -0.10 -23.94 -0.76
C LEU A 15 0.33 -22.89 -1.80
N VAL A 16 0.63 -23.32 -3.02
CA VAL A 16 1.03 -22.43 -4.11
C VAL A 16 -0.12 -21.49 -4.50
N VAL A 17 -1.36 -21.99 -4.56
CA VAL A 17 -2.55 -21.15 -4.80
C VAL A 17 -2.75 -20.15 -3.67
N ALA A 18 -2.63 -20.56 -2.41
CA ALA A 18 -2.73 -19.65 -1.26
C ALA A 18 -1.65 -18.54 -1.31
N MET A 19 -0.41 -18.88 -1.68
CA MET A 19 0.65 -17.90 -1.92
C MET A 19 0.32 -16.95 -3.08
N MET A 20 -0.19 -17.47 -4.20
CA MET A 20 -0.61 -16.64 -5.35
C MET A 20 -1.72 -15.66 -4.98
N LEU A 21 -2.68 -16.07 -4.14
CA LEU A 21 -3.76 -15.21 -3.64
C LEU A 21 -3.24 -14.03 -2.80
N MET A 22 -2.11 -14.17 -2.09
CA MET A 22 -1.50 -13.05 -1.37
C MET A 22 -1.00 -11.96 -2.32
N PHE A 23 -0.54 -12.31 -3.52
CA PHE A 23 -0.09 -11.36 -4.54
C PHE A 23 -1.23 -10.65 -5.30
N LEU A 24 -2.48 -11.07 -5.13
CA LEU A 24 -3.65 -10.40 -5.70
C LEU A 24 -4.13 -9.19 -4.86
N THR A 25 -3.58 -8.98 -3.66
CA THR A 25 -3.78 -7.76 -2.88
C THR A 25 -2.83 -6.64 -3.34
N GLY A 26 -2.82 -6.37 -4.64
CA GLY A 26 -1.92 -5.44 -5.31
C GLY A 26 -2.30 -3.96 -5.16
N CYS A 27 -2.62 -3.50 -3.95
CA CYS A 27 -2.64 -2.07 -3.65
C CYS A 27 -1.31 -1.72 -2.97
N ASN A 28 -0.36 -1.27 -3.78
CA ASN A 28 1.00 -0.81 -3.44
C ASN A 28 2.09 -1.89 -3.46
N ARG A 29 2.66 -2.13 -4.66
CA ARG A 29 3.82 -3.02 -4.84
C ARG A 29 5.06 -2.41 -4.19
N GLN A 30 5.53 -3.02 -3.10
CA GLN A 30 6.94 -3.40 -2.89
C GLN A 30 6.97 -4.48 -1.80
N VAL A 31 7.38 -5.71 -2.13
CA VAL A 31 7.16 -6.91 -1.29
C VAL A 31 7.91 -6.85 0.06
N ILE A 32 8.99 -6.08 0.15
CA ILE A 32 9.59 -5.65 1.43
C ILE A 32 10.19 -4.27 1.19
N ASP A 33 9.42 -3.23 1.52
CA ASP A 33 9.95 -1.91 1.80
C ASP A 33 9.78 -1.63 3.29
N THR A 34 10.86 -1.72 4.05
CA THR A 34 10.84 -1.49 5.51
C THR A 34 10.91 -0.01 5.87
N THR A 35 10.89 0.90 4.88
CA THR A 35 11.45 2.24 5.09
C THR A 35 10.52 3.39 4.74
N PHE A 36 9.21 3.22 4.57
CA PHE A 36 8.38 4.40 4.23
C PHE A 36 6.94 4.36 4.76
N SER A 37 6.64 3.68 5.88
CA SER A 37 5.33 3.90 6.51
C SER A 37 5.30 5.31 7.11
N TYR A 38 4.22 6.06 6.91
CA TYR A 38 3.97 7.32 7.62
C TYR A 38 2.67 7.20 8.38
N ASP A 39 2.59 7.84 9.54
CA ASP A 39 1.45 7.73 10.46
C ASP A 39 0.44 8.85 10.21
N ASN A 40 0.92 10.06 9.93
CA ASN A 40 0.09 11.25 9.71
C ASN A 40 0.55 12.05 8.49
N ALA A 41 -0.38 12.81 7.90
CA ALA A 41 -0.08 13.79 6.85
C ALA A 41 -0.68 15.16 7.17
N ILE A 42 -0.04 16.21 6.64
CA ILE A 42 -0.56 17.59 6.59
C ILE A 42 -0.52 18.05 5.13
N LEU A 43 -1.67 18.43 4.57
CA LEU A 43 -1.83 18.84 3.18
C LEU A 43 -2.25 20.32 3.13
N ALA A 44 -1.56 21.12 2.32
CA ALA A 44 -1.99 22.46 1.95
C ALA A 44 -2.76 22.41 0.63
N LEU A 45 -4.04 22.78 0.65
CA LEU A 45 -4.89 22.78 -0.54
C LEU A 45 -4.78 24.09 -1.33
N PRO A 46 -5.09 24.09 -2.64
CA PRO A 46 -5.01 25.29 -3.48
C PRO A 46 -5.91 26.45 -3.05
N ASP A 47 -6.97 26.16 -2.29
CA ASP A 47 -7.88 27.16 -1.72
C ASP A 47 -7.36 27.76 -0.39
N GLY A 48 -6.17 27.35 0.06
CA GLY A 48 -5.53 27.79 1.30
C GLY A 48 -5.98 27.01 2.53
N SER A 49 -6.90 26.05 2.41
CA SER A 49 -7.28 25.19 3.52
C SER A 49 -6.20 24.13 3.82
N VAL A 50 -6.21 23.60 5.04
CA VAL A 50 -5.28 22.56 5.51
C VAL A 50 -6.06 21.34 5.94
N ILE A 51 -5.62 20.17 5.48
CA ILE A 51 -6.12 18.87 5.92
C ILE A 51 -5.01 18.20 6.72
N SER A 52 -5.34 17.69 7.91
CA SER A 52 -4.41 16.91 8.71
C SER A 52 -5.12 15.69 9.29
N GLY A 53 -4.45 14.55 9.26
CA GLY A 53 -5.02 13.33 9.82
C GLY A 53 -4.13 12.11 9.63
N LYS A 54 -4.63 11.00 10.15
CA LYS A 54 -3.98 9.70 10.07
C LYS A 54 -3.98 9.18 8.64
N ILE A 55 -2.86 8.65 8.19
CA ILE A 55 -2.73 8.05 6.87
C ILE A 55 -3.33 6.64 6.92
N GLU A 56 -4.34 6.39 6.08
CA GLU A 56 -4.85 5.03 5.83
C GLU A 56 -3.95 4.28 4.84
N SER A 57 -3.53 4.99 3.79
CA SER A 57 -2.60 4.52 2.76
C SER A 57 -1.94 5.70 2.06
N TRP A 58 -0.73 5.52 1.56
CA TRP A 58 -0.08 6.49 0.70
C TRP A 58 0.69 5.77 -0.42
N LYS A 59 1.00 6.50 -1.48
CA LYS A 59 1.73 6.02 -2.64
C LYS A 59 2.44 7.18 -3.35
N ASP A 60 3.70 6.99 -3.70
CA ASP A 60 4.44 7.81 -4.65
C ASP A 60 4.47 7.18 -6.05
N TYR A 61 5.01 7.92 -7.01
CA TYR A 61 5.12 7.50 -8.40
C TYR A 61 6.56 7.68 -8.86
N ASP A 62 7.15 6.63 -9.43
CA ASP A 62 8.59 6.54 -9.75
C ASP A 62 9.16 7.75 -10.51
N ASP A 63 8.36 8.39 -11.36
CA ASP A 63 8.78 9.47 -12.26
C ASP A 63 8.14 10.83 -11.96
N GLY A 64 7.60 11.05 -10.75
CA GLY A 64 6.86 12.29 -10.47
C GLY A 64 6.89 12.81 -9.05
N ASP A 65 6.69 14.11 -8.92
CA ASP A 65 6.54 14.83 -7.65
C ASP A 65 5.16 14.66 -7.02
N GLN A 66 4.40 13.64 -7.40
CA GLN A 66 3.03 13.42 -6.94
C GLN A 66 3.01 12.39 -5.83
N ILE A 67 2.29 12.70 -4.77
CA ILE A 67 1.99 11.79 -3.67
C ILE A 67 0.48 11.62 -3.61
N GLN A 68 0.03 10.37 -3.62
CA GLN A 68 -1.34 10.02 -3.29
C GLN A 68 -1.42 9.64 -1.81
N VAL A 69 -2.40 10.19 -1.10
CA VAL A 69 -2.64 9.88 0.33
C VAL A 69 -4.13 9.74 0.59
N LYS A 70 -4.49 8.81 1.46
CA LYS A 70 -5.88 8.59 1.89
C LYS A 70 -6.03 8.93 3.37
N ILE A 71 -6.95 9.84 3.67
CA ILE A 71 -7.28 10.34 5.01
C ILE A 71 -8.81 10.33 5.13
N ASP A 72 -9.34 9.74 6.21
CA ASP A 72 -10.78 9.65 6.50
C ASP A 72 -11.62 9.22 5.28
N GLY A 73 -11.20 8.14 4.62
CA GLY A 73 -11.87 7.60 3.43
C GLY A 73 -11.70 8.40 2.14
N THR A 74 -11.13 9.61 2.18
CA THR A 74 -10.93 10.47 1.01
C THR A 74 -9.52 10.35 0.45
N THR A 75 -9.40 10.17 -0.87
CA THR A 75 -8.11 10.07 -1.56
C THR A 75 -7.73 11.43 -2.17
N TYR A 76 -6.55 11.90 -1.82
CA TYR A 76 -5.95 13.13 -2.34
C TYR A 76 -4.74 12.78 -3.21
N LEU A 77 -4.59 13.47 -4.33
CA LEU A 77 -3.39 13.46 -5.15
C LEU A 77 -2.79 14.87 -5.09
N VAL A 78 -1.59 14.99 -4.54
CA VAL A 78 -0.97 16.29 -4.26
C VAL A 78 0.46 16.32 -4.78
N HIS A 79 0.94 17.50 -5.12
CA HIS A 79 2.37 17.73 -5.37
C HIS A 79 3.14 17.65 -4.05
N SER A 80 4.35 17.10 -4.05
CA SER A 80 5.20 16.84 -2.89
C SER A 80 5.48 18.09 -2.06
N VAL A 81 5.57 19.26 -2.70
CA VAL A 81 5.72 20.58 -2.05
C VAL A 81 4.54 21.00 -1.16
N ASN A 82 3.36 20.40 -1.34
CA ASN A 82 2.14 20.76 -0.63
C ASN A 82 1.78 19.75 0.48
N ILE A 83 2.67 18.79 0.78
CA ILE A 83 2.41 17.75 1.77
C ILE A 83 3.60 17.54 2.69
N VAL A 84 3.31 17.33 3.98
CA VAL A 84 4.25 16.83 4.97
C VAL A 84 3.79 15.44 5.40
N LEU A 85 4.67 14.46 5.34
CA LEU A 85 4.46 13.09 5.82
C LEU A 85 5.25 12.88 7.12
N ILE A 86 4.59 12.35 8.16
CA ILE A 86 5.14 12.28 9.52
C ILE A 86 5.19 10.81 9.97
N LYS A 87 6.33 10.37 10.48
CA LYS A 87 6.54 9.07 11.14
C LYS A 87 6.77 9.30 12.64
N GLU A 88 6.01 8.62 13.49
CA GLU A 88 6.12 8.63 14.96
C GLU A 88 6.49 7.25 15.53
#